data_AF-A0A2N2NQ64-F1
#
_entry.id   AF-A0A2N2NQ64-F1
#
_cell.length_a   1.000
_cell.length_b   1.000
_cell.length_c   1.000
_cell.angle_alpha   90.00
_cell.angle_beta   90.00
_cell.angle_gamma   90.00
#
_symmetry.space_group_name_H-M   'P 1'
#
loop_
_entity.id
_entity.type
_entity.pdbx_description
1 polymer ?
#
loop_
_entity_poly.entity_id
_entity_poly.type
_entity_poly.pdbx_seq_one_letter_code
_entity_poly.pdbx_strand_id
1 'polypeptide(L)'
;MDLKIELTKLYSLHCATIKFEHGIKELNNPRSLWQDFAPTRFIYAFFTFNSIYSIDWKNSFENNKVLYWEPDYENRYPKEEDQIKNYLGFINEKLSDNIVNLFQTILKNYLDLFSIDNPQYELKYINTTNETKKIKNLREQFPGKFNRLLTEKPEEINFLEISNVIYPYIYKVRCNLFHGSKTRIHLMDENQQQRLLIYAALIISGNEMLFEFAEEIGWKKVRLLK
;
A
#
# COMPACT_ATOMS: atom_id res chain seq x y z
N MET A 1 6.78 -14.70 19.12
CA MET A 1 6.88 -15.33 17.80
C MET A 1 8.22 -14.94 17.19
N ASP A 2 8.92 -15.88 16.56
CA ASP A 2 10.22 -15.61 15.93
C ASP A 2 10.07 -14.62 14.78
N LEU A 3 10.95 -13.60 14.74
CA LEU A 3 10.88 -12.51 13.77
C LEU A 3 11.09 -12.99 12.33
N LYS A 4 12.02 -13.91 12.09
CA LYS A 4 12.32 -14.43 10.75
C LYS A 4 11.18 -15.29 10.21
N ILE A 5 10.54 -16.07 11.08
CA ILE A 5 9.34 -16.84 10.71
C ILE A 5 8.23 -15.89 10.28
N GLU A 6 7.99 -14.80 11.01
CA GLU A 6 6.92 -13.87 10.69
C GLU A 6 7.20 -13.07 9.41
N LEU A 7 8.43 -12.58 9.22
CA LEU A 7 8.86 -11.96 7.96
C LEU A 7 8.62 -12.89 6.76
N THR A 8 8.90 -14.19 6.93
CA THR A 8 8.66 -15.20 5.88
C THR A 8 7.17 -15.35 5.55
N LYS A 9 6.29 -15.36 6.55
CA LYS A 9 4.83 -15.43 6.33
C LYS A 9 4.32 -14.16 5.65
N LEU A 10 4.73 -12.99 6.13
CA LEU A 10 4.34 -11.70 5.55
C LEU A 10 4.83 -11.56 4.11
N TYR A 11 6.06 -11.99 3.82
CA TYR A 11 6.59 -12.00 2.46
C TYR A 11 5.81 -12.97 1.55
N SER A 12 5.41 -14.13 2.07
CA SER A 12 4.57 -15.08 1.33
C SER A 12 3.20 -14.47 1.01
N LEU A 13 2.57 -13.79 1.97
CA LEU A 13 1.31 -13.07 1.79
C LEU A 13 1.45 -11.92 0.77
N HIS A 14 2.55 -11.19 0.85
CA HIS A 14 2.90 -10.13 -0.10
C HIS A 14 3.04 -10.67 -1.54
N CYS A 15 3.79 -11.76 -1.71
CA CYS A 15 3.93 -12.42 -2.99
C CYS A 15 2.60 -12.96 -3.53
N ALA A 16 1.74 -13.51 -2.67
CA ALA A 16 0.41 -13.98 -3.07
C ALA A 16 -0.43 -12.81 -3.61
N THR A 17 -0.39 -11.64 -2.97
CA THR A 17 -1.09 -10.43 -3.44
C THR A 17 -0.69 -10.03 -4.86
N ILE A 18 0.60 -10.14 -5.20
CA ILE A 18 1.10 -9.75 -6.53
C ILE A 18 0.62 -10.73 -7.61
N LYS A 19 0.63 -12.02 -7.28
CA LYS A 19 0.33 -13.12 -8.21
C LYS A 19 -1.17 -13.43 -8.35
N PHE A 20 -1.98 -13.09 -7.36
CA PHE A 20 -3.37 -13.54 -7.32
C PHE A 20 -4.27 -12.72 -8.24
N GLU A 21 -4.83 -13.39 -9.23
CA GLU A 21 -5.86 -12.86 -10.12
C GLU A 21 -7.22 -13.39 -9.66
N HIS A 22 -8.09 -12.49 -9.23
CA HIS A 22 -9.45 -12.85 -8.84
C HIS A 22 -10.40 -12.49 -9.97
N GLY A 23 -10.97 -13.51 -10.60
CA GLY A 23 -12.08 -13.31 -11.51
C GLY A 23 -13.37 -13.05 -10.74
N ILE A 24 -14.35 -12.43 -11.40
CA ILE A 24 -15.77 -12.50 -11.01
C ILE A 24 -16.63 -12.95 -12.19
N LYS A 25 -17.72 -13.68 -11.90
CA LYS A 25 -18.77 -14.00 -12.87
C LYS A 25 -19.93 -13.03 -12.71
N GLU A 26 -20.46 -12.49 -13.80
CA GLU A 26 -21.70 -11.72 -13.74
C GLU A 26 -22.90 -12.67 -13.60
N LEU A 27 -23.58 -12.59 -12.46
CA LEU A 27 -24.75 -13.43 -12.14
C LEU A 27 -25.89 -13.27 -13.16
N ASN A 28 -26.02 -12.10 -13.79
CA ASN A 28 -27.11 -11.79 -14.73
C ASN A 28 -26.76 -12.05 -16.21
N ASN A 29 -25.54 -12.48 -16.49
CA ASN A 29 -25.13 -12.85 -17.83
C ASN A 29 -24.59 -14.30 -17.80
N PRO A 30 -25.43 -15.31 -18.10
CA PRO A 30 -24.99 -16.71 -18.10
C PRO A 30 -23.87 -17.00 -19.11
N ARG A 31 -23.58 -16.07 -20.04
CA ARG A 31 -22.44 -16.12 -20.98
C ARG A 31 -21.23 -15.28 -20.53
N SER A 32 -21.29 -14.60 -19.38
CA SER A 32 -20.12 -13.89 -18.83
C SER A 32 -19.02 -14.90 -18.50
N LEU A 33 -17.88 -14.71 -19.16
CA LEU A 33 -16.61 -15.32 -18.75
C LEU A 33 -16.19 -14.70 -17.41
N TRP A 34 -15.36 -15.42 -16.66
CA TRP A 34 -14.66 -14.85 -15.50
C TRP A 34 -13.79 -13.70 -16.00
N GLN A 35 -14.07 -12.49 -15.53
CA GLN A 35 -13.26 -11.31 -15.83
C GLN A 35 -12.49 -10.90 -14.59
N ASP A 36 -11.25 -10.45 -14.79
CA ASP A 36 -10.41 -9.96 -13.71
C ASP A 36 -11.09 -8.78 -13.01
N PHE A 37 -11.22 -8.91 -11.69
CA PHE A 37 -11.74 -7.84 -10.85
C PHE A 37 -10.57 -7.07 -10.27
N ALA A 38 -10.12 -6.03 -11.00
CA ALA A 38 -8.98 -5.20 -10.62
C ALA A 38 -9.00 -4.67 -9.16
N PRO A 39 -10.15 -4.30 -8.57
CA PRO A 39 -10.22 -3.91 -7.15
C PRO A 39 -9.69 -4.96 -6.18
N THR A 40 -9.65 -6.23 -6.58
CA THR A 40 -9.13 -7.32 -5.75
C THR A 40 -7.64 -7.16 -5.45
N ARG A 41 -6.83 -6.68 -6.41
CA ARG A 41 -5.41 -6.40 -6.18
C ARG A 41 -5.24 -5.35 -5.08
N PHE A 42 -6.04 -4.29 -5.11
CA PHE A 42 -6.06 -3.27 -4.05
C PHE A 42 -6.46 -3.85 -2.70
N ILE A 43 -7.51 -4.67 -2.66
CA ILE A 43 -8.00 -5.31 -1.42
C ILE A 43 -6.92 -6.18 -0.80
N TYR A 44 -6.29 -7.07 -1.56
CA TYR A 44 -5.24 -7.95 -1.04
C TYR A 44 -3.96 -7.19 -0.66
N ALA A 45 -3.58 -6.16 -1.44
CA ALA A 45 -2.47 -5.27 -1.09
C ALA A 45 -2.71 -4.58 0.25
N PHE A 46 -3.90 -4.04 0.45
CA PHE A 46 -4.26 -3.40 1.70
C PHE A 46 -4.33 -4.39 2.85
N PHE A 47 -4.85 -5.60 2.64
CA PHE A 47 -4.86 -6.65 3.67
C PHE A 47 -3.44 -7.01 4.13
N THR A 48 -2.52 -7.18 3.19
CA THR A 48 -1.10 -7.42 3.50
C THR A 48 -0.50 -6.25 4.26
N PHE A 49 -0.78 -5.03 3.81
CA PHE A 49 -0.31 -3.81 4.46
C PHE A 49 -0.82 -3.71 5.90
N ASN A 50 -2.09 -4.04 6.15
CA ASN A 50 -2.67 -4.13 7.49
C ASN A 50 -1.91 -5.09 8.39
N SER A 51 -1.58 -6.28 7.89
CA SER A 51 -0.77 -7.23 8.64
C SER A 51 0.62 -6.66 8.97
N ILE A 52 1.22 -5.93 8.03
CA ILE A 52 2.54 -5.32 8.20
C ILE A 52 2.51 -4.15 9.19
N TYR A 53 1.70 -3.10 8.99
CA TYR A 53 1.76 -1.91 9.85
C TYR A 53 1.22 -2.17 11.27
N SER A 54 0.52 -3.28 11.50
CA SER A 54 0.04 -3.67 12.84
C SER A 54 1.17 -4.12 13.79
N ILE A 55 2.36 -4.37 13.26
CA ILE A 55 3.55 -4.77 14.02
C ILE A 55 4.36 -3.53 14.37
N ASP A 56 4.83 -3.45 15.61
CA ASP A 56 5.80 -2.45 16.04
C ASP A 56 7.19 -2.90 15.57
N TRP A 57 7.54 -2.55 14.33
CA TRP A 57 8.77 -3.01 13.70
C TRP A 57 10.01 -2.53 14.42
N LYS A 58 10.01 -1.30 14.94
CA LYS A 58 11.15 -0.76 15.68
C LYS A 58 11.48 -1.65 16.87
N ASN A 59 10.51 -1.86 17.75
CA ASN A 59 10.71 -2.72 18.91
C ASN A 59 10.94 -4.19 18.50
N SER A 60 10.30 -4.64 17.42
CA SER A 60 10.43 -6.03 16.96
C SER A 60 11.84 -6.37 16.50
N PHE A 61 12.48 -5.49 15.73
CA PHE A 61 13.87 -5.69 15.29
C PHE A 61 14.86 -5.50 16.44
N GLU A 62 14.65 -4.52 17.33
CA GLU A 62 15.50 -4.30 18.51
C GLU A 62 15.51 -5.52 19.47
N ASN A 63 14.37 -6.21 19.59
CA ASN A 63 14.23 -7.38 20.49
C ASN A 63 14.31 -8.73 19.77
N ASN A 64 14.55 -8.73 18.45
CA ASN A 64 14.57 -9.93 17.59
C ASN A 64 13.33 -10.85 17.80
N LYS A 65 12.16 -10.26 17.98
CA LYS A 65 10.89 -10.95 18.25
C LYS A 65 9.75 -10.09 17.73
N VAL A 66 8.70 -10.70 17.19
CA VAL A 66 7.51 -9.95 16.77
C VAL A 66 6.82 -9.35 18.00
N LEU A 67 6.69 -8.02 18.00
CA LEU A 67 5.99 -7.22 18.99
C LEU A 67 4.89 -6.41 18.28
N TYR A 68 3.71 -6.39 18.89
CA TYR A 68 2.57 -5.61 18.40
C TYR A 68 2.44 -4.34 19.23
N TRP A 69 1.68 -3.38 18.72
CA TRP A 69 1.41 -2.14 19.44
C TRP A 69 0.78 -2.40 20.81
N GLU A 70 1.47 -1.96 21.86
CA GLU A 70 0.96 -2.01 23.23
C GLU A 70 0.08 -0.79 23.52
N PRO A 71 -0.92 -0.93 24.42
CA PRO A 71 -1.72 0.20 24.83
C PRO A 71 -0.92 1.16 25.72
N ASP A 72 -1.28 2.44 25.71
CA ASP A 72 -0.72 3.43 26.63
C ASP A 72 -1.20 3.23 28.09
N TYR A 73 -0.75 4.10 29.02
CA TYR A 73 -1.16 4.06 30.44
C TYR A 73 -2.68 4.19 30.65
N GLU A 74 -3.42 4.71 29.67
CA GLU A 74 -4.89 4.82 29.69
C GLU A 74 -5.57 3.64 29.00
N ASN A 75 -4.83 2.57 28.70
CA ASN A 75 -5.28 1.39 27.95
C ASN A 75 -5.75 1.70 26.51
N ARG A 76 -5.20 2.76 25.88
CA ARG A 76 -5.52 3.14 24.50
C ARG A 76 -4.47 2.61 23.53
N TYR A 77 -4.93 1.88 22.52
CA TYR A 77 -4.07 1.43 21.43
C TYR A 77 -3.81 2.58 20.43
N PRO A 78 -2.62 2.62 19.80
CA PRO A 78 -2.35 3.55 18.69
C PRO A 78 -3.39 3.41 17.59
N LYS A 79 -3.88 4.54 17.07
CA LYS A 79 -4.83 4.53 15.95
C LYS A 79 -4.13 3.99 14.69
N GLU A 80 -4.87 3.37 13.78
CA GLU A 80 -4.30 2.84 12.52
C GLU A 80 -3.51 3.90 11.74
N GLU A 81 -3.97 5.16 11.72
CA GLU A 81 -3.23 6.26 11.08
C GLU A 81 -1.85 6.50 11.73
N ASP A 82 -1.73 6.32 13.04
CA ASP A 82 -0.47 6.48 13.77
C ASP A 82 0.43 5.26 13.58
N GLN A 83 -0.14 4.05 13.52
CA GLN A 83 0.58 2.82 13.19
C GLN A 83 1.20 2.89 11.78
N ILE A 84 0.44 3.36 10.79
CA ILE A 84 0.93 3.58 9.42
C ILE A 84 2.09 4.59 9.41
N LYS A 85 1.97 5.71 10.12
CA LYS A 85 3.04 6.72 10.20
C LYS A 85 4.29 6.16 10.87
N ASN A 86 4.14 5.40 11.95
CA ASN A 86 5.27 4.78 12.63
C ASN A 86 5.97 3.75 11.73
N TYR A 87 5.21 2.95 10.98
CA TYR A 87 5.76 2.03 9.98
C TYR A 87 6.57 2.77 8.91
N LEU A 88 6.01 3.81 8.31
CA LEU A 88 6.70 4.62 7.29
C LEU A 88 7.93 5.33 7.85
N GLY A 89 7.83 5.84 9.08
CA GLY A 89 8.94 6.45 9.81
C GLY A 89 10.08 5.46 10.06
N PHE A 90 9.75 4.24 10.49
CA PHE A 90 10.72 3.16 10.67
C PHE A 90 11.46 2.83 9.37
N ILE A 91 10.74 2.61 8.27
CA ILE A 91 11.36 2.31 6.97
C ILE A 91 12.25 3.48 6.49
N ASN A 92 11.76 4.72 6.65
CA ASN A 92 12.53 5.92 6.31
C ASN A 92 13.81 6.06 7.13
N GLU A 93 13.75 5.75 8.43
CA GLU A 93 14.93 5.74 9.30
C GLU A 93 15.95 4.70 8.86
N LYS A 94 15.50 3.49 8.48
CA LYS A 94 16.40 2.37 8.18
C LYS A 94 17.00 2.39 6.78
N LEU A 95 16.30 2.94 5.79
CA LEU A 95 16.74 2.96 4.39
C LEU A 95 17.15 4.36 3.90
N SER A 96 17.33 5.33 4.81
CA SER A 96 17.40 6.78 4.55
C SER A 96 18.12 7.21 3.28
N ASP A 97 19.25 6.58 2.97
CA ASP A 97 20.17 7.01 1.91
C ASP A 97 19.73 6.58 0.50
N ASN A 98 18.88 5.54 0.40
CA ASN A 98 18.45 4.97 -0.88
C ASN A 98 16.93 4.79 -0.98
N ILE A 99 16.17 5.11 0.08
CA ILE A 99 14.74 4.80 0.17
C ILE A 99 13.94 5.36 -1.01
N VAL A 100 14.20 6.60 -1.43
CA VAL A 100 13.43 7.21 -2.53
C VAL A 100 13.71 6.49 -3.84
N ASN A 101 14.98 6.28 -4.17
CA ASN A 101 15.39 5.63 -5.41
C ASN A 101 14.91 4.17 -5.48
N LEU A 102 15.05 3.44 -4.38
CA LEU A 102 14.54 2.07 -4.24
C LEU A 102 13.01 2.03 -4.40
N PHE A 103 12.29 2.91 -3.69
CA PHE A 103 10.84 2.99 -3.77
C PHE A 103 10.37 3.35 -5.18
N GLN A 104 10.99 4.35 -5.83
CA GLN A 104 10.67 4.75 -7.20
C GLN A 104 10.87 3.61 -8.19
N THR A 105 11.97 2.86 -8.06
CA THR A 105 12.27 1.71 -8.91
C THR A 105 11.21 0.63 -8.76
N ILE A 106 10.86 0.28 -7.52
CA ILE A 106 9.84 -0.72 -7.24
C ILE A 106 8.46 -0.26 -7.72
N LEU A 107 8.10 1.00 -7.48
CA LEU A 107 6.83 1.56 -7.92
C LEU A 107 6.68 1.51 -9.44
N LYS A 108 7.70 1.92 -10.19
CA LYS A 108 7.68 1.87 -11.67
C LYS A 108 7.46 0.45 -12.17
N ASN A 109 8.18 -0.53 -11.61
CA ASN A 109 8.00 -1.93 -11.98
C ASN A 109 6.57 -2.43 -11.77
N TYR A 110 5.91 -2.04 -10.68
CA TYR A 110 4.53 -2.44 -10.42
C TYR A 110 3.50 -1.69 -11.27
N LEU A 111 3.76 -0.41 -11.59
CA LEU A 111 2.92 0.33 -12.54
C LEU A 111 2.98 -0.32 -13.94
N ASP A 112 4.18 -0.69 -14.39
CA ASP A 112 4.38 -1.38 -15.66
C ASP A 112 3.74 -2.78 -15.64
N LEU A 113 3.92 -3.55 -14.56
CA LEU A 113 3.29 -4.86 -14.39
C LEU A 113 1.76 -4.78 -14.46
N PHE A 114 1.17 -3.69 -13.96
CA PHE A 114 -0.27 -3.46 -14.00
C PHE A 114 -0.74 -2.71 -15.26
N SER A 115 0.15 -2.51 -16.23
CA SER A 115 -0.14 -1.83 -17.50
C SER A 115 -0.71 -0.41 -17.30
N ILE A 116 -0.14 0.35 -16.36
CA ILE A 116 -0.52 1.73 -16.08
C ILE A 116 0.44 2.70 -16.78
N ASP A 117 0.10 3.10 -18.01
CA ASP A 117 0.98 3.93 -18.83
C ASP A 117 1.06 5.40 -18.37
N ASN A 118 -0.05 5.95 -17.86
CA ASN A 118 -0.13 7.36 -17.47
C ASN A 118 -0.84 7.53 -16.12
N PRO A 119 -0.19 7.13 -15.01
CA PRO A 119 -0.82 7.17 -13.70
C PRO A 119 -1.22 8.60 -13.28
N GLN A 120 -0.52 9.63 -13.74
CA GLN A 120 -0.87 11.01 -13.46
C GLN A 120 -2.24 11.40 -14.06
N TYR A 121 -2.53 10.93 -15.28
CA TYR A 121 -3.81 11.20 -15.95
C TYR A 121 -4.97 10.59 -15.17
N GLU A 122 -4.84 9.33 -14.75
CA GLU A 122 -5.86 8.60 -13.98
C GLU A 122 -6.20 9.28 -12.64
N LEU A 123 -5.20 9.94 -12.04
CA LEU A 123 -5.36 10.65 -10.77
C LEU A 123 -5.95 12.06 -10.90
N LYS A 124 -6.07 12.63 -12.11
CA LYS A 124 -6.72 13.95 -12.31
C LYS A 124 -8.22 13.91 -12.04
N TYR A 125 -8.85 12.75 -12.19
CA TYR A 125 -10.31 12.59 -12.13
C TYR A 125 -10.82 12.11 -10.77
N ILE A 126 -10.06 12.33 -9.69
CA ILE A 126 -10.54 12.00 -8.34
C ILE A 126 -11.70 12.95 -8.00
N ASN A 127 -12.92 12.41 -7.98
CA ASN A 127 -14.15 13.17 -7.76
C ASN A 127 -14.17 13.84 -6.37
N THR A 128 -14.77 15.03 -6.29
CA THR A 128 -14.60 15.95 -5.17
C THR A 128 -15.76 16.04 -4.18
N THR A 129 -16.86 15.31 -4.40
CA THR A 129 -18.14 15.54 -3.73
C THR A 129 -18.23 14.96 -2.31
N ASN A 130 -18.74 15.77 -1.36
CA ASN A 130 -19.20 15.41 -0.01
C ASN A 130 -18.16 14.80 0.95
N GLU A 131 -17.01 15.45 1.09
CA GLU A 131 -15.95 15.00 2.00
C GLU A 131 -15.69 15.98 3.17
N THR A 132 -15.23 15.45 4.30
CA THR A 132 -14.73 16.27 5.42
C THR A 132 -13.48 17.07 5.00
N LYS A 133 -13.23 18.22 5.65
CA LYS A 133 -12.08 19.10 5.34
C LYS A 133 -10.72 18.37 5.34
N LYS A 134 -10.52 17.41 6.25
CA LYS A 134 -9.29 16.60 6.34
C LYS A 134 -9.08 15.74 5.09
N ILE A 135 -10.13 15.08 4.61
CA ILE A 135 -10.07 14.21 3.43
C ILE A 135 -9.85 15.06 2.17
N LYS A 136 -10.57 16.19 2.06
CA LYS A 136 -10.40 17.15 0.97
C LYS A 136 -8.94 17.59 0.81
N ASN A 137 -8.27 17.93 1.91
CA ASN A 137 -6.86 18.36 1.89
C ASN A 137 -5.91 17.24 1.42
N LEU A 138 -6.06 16.03 1.96
CA LEU A 138 -5.25 14.87 1.52
C LEU A 138 -5.45 14.58 0.04
N ARG A 139 -6.70 14.63 -0.43
CA ARG A 139 -7.08 14.40 -1.82
C ARG A 139 -6.49 15.43 -2.78
N GLU A 140 -6.51 16.72 -2.41
CA GLU A 140 -5.95 17.80 -3.22
C GLU A 140 -4.43 17.70 -3.32
N GLN A 141 -3.76 17.27 -2.24
CA GLN A 141 -2.31 17.09 -2.24
C GLN A 141 -1.87 15.80 -2.94
N PHE A 142 -2.68 14.74 -2.90
CA PHE A 142 -2.28 13.39 -3.35
C PHE A 142 -1.73 13.35 -4.78
N PRO A 143 -2.41 13.86 -5.83
CA PRO A 143 -1.88 13.81 -7.19
C PRO A 143 -0.55 14.55 -7.34
N GLY A 144 -0.40 15.69 -6.65
CA GLY A 144 0.85 16.45 -6.64
C GLY A 144 1.97 15.66 -5.97
N LYS A 145 1.75 15.13 -4.77
CA LYS A 145 2.74 14.33 -4.04
C LYS A 145 3.12 13.04 -4.78
N PHE A 146 2.15 12.38 -5.41
CA PHE A 146 2.40 11.22 -6.27
C PHE A 146 3.26 11.60 -7.48
N ASN A 147 2.92 12.70 -8.18
CA ASN A 147 3.70 13.12 -9.33
C ASN A 147 5.15 13.44 -8.93
N ARG A 148 5.35 14.19 -7.85
CA ARG A 148 6.69 14.46 -7.29
C ARG A 148 7.45 13.17 -7.04
N LEU A 149 6.81 12.21 -6.35
CA LEU A 149 7.40 10.90 -6.07
C LEU A 149 7.80 10.13 -7.33
N LEU A 150 7.09 10.29 -8.43
CA LEU A 150 7.34 9.52 -9.66
C LEU A 150 8.38 10.19 -10.59
N THR A 151 8.42 11.52 -10.62
CA THR A 151 9.14 12.30 -11.65
C THR A 151 10.32 13.12 -11.13
N GLU A 152 10.31 13.55 -9.86
CA GLU A 152 11.44 14.31 -9.30
C GLU A 152 12.62 13.39 -9.04
N LYS A 153 13.82 13.98 -8.97
CA LYS A 153 15.04 13.22 -8.67
C LYS A 153 15.01 12.76 -7.22
N PRO A 154 15.56 11.57 -6.89
CA PRO A 154 15.55 11.04 -5.53
C PRO A 154 16.04 12.01 -4.46
N GLU A 155 17.09 12.78 -4.75
CA GLU A 155 17.71 13.75 -3.84
C GLU A 155 16.83 14.98 -3.51
N GLU A 156 15.79 15.24 -4.31
CA GLU A 156 14.86 16.37 -4.13
C GLU A 156 13.61 15.99 -3.31
N ILE A 157 13.47 14.69 -3.00
CA ILE A 157 12.26 14.12 -2.40
C ILE A 157 12.49 13.86 -0.91
N ASN A 158 11.62 14.44 -0.08
CA ASN A 158 11.45 13.99 1.29
C ASN A 158 10.42 12.85 1.32
N PHE A 159 10.91 11.60 1.42
CA PHE A 159 10.06 10.41 1.38
C PHE A 159 8.99 10.42 2.48
N LEU A 160 9.37 10.76 3.71
CA LEU A 160 8.45 10.76 4.85
C LEU A 160 7.36 11.82 4.70
N GLU A 161 7.70 13.01 4.18
CA GLU A 161 6.74 14.07 3.89
C GLU A 161 5.67 13.62 2.88
N ILE A 162 6.12 13.02 1.77
CA ILE A 162 5.25 12.54 0.70
C ILE A 162 4.40 11.33 1.15
N SER A 163 5.02 10.34 1.80
CA SER A 163 4.32 9.12 2.21
C SER A 163 3.26 9.38 3.29
N ASN A 164 3.49 10.37 4.17
CA ASN A 164 2.51 10.84 5.14
C ASN A 164 1.28 11.54 4.54
N VAL A 165 1.28 11.84 3.24
CA VAL A 165 0.09 12.27 2.50
C VAL A 165 -0.52 11.08 1.76
N ILE A 166 0.32 10.32 1.05
CA ILE A 166 -0.09 9.22 0.17
C ILE A 166 -0.83 8.11 0.94
N TYR A 167 -0.23 7.54 1.97
CA TYR A 167 -0.79 6.37 2.65
C TYR A 167 -2.04 6.69 3.47
N PRO A 168 -2.11 7.82 4.20
CA PRO A 168 -3.36 8.21 4.85
C PRO A 168 -4.50 8.46 3.85
N TYR A 169 -4.21 9.01 2.66
CA TYR A 169 -5.23 9.14 1.61
C TYR A 169 -5.72 7.76 1.15
N ILE A 170 -4.81 6.83 0.85
CA ILE A 170 -5.17 5.47 0.42
C ILE A 170 -5.96 4.73 1.52
N TYR A 171 -5.62 4.91 2.79
CA TYR A 171 -6.41 4.40 3.91
C TYR A 171 -7.86 4.93 3.89
N LYS A 172 -8.07 6.22 3.55
CA LYS A 172 -9.44 6.75 3.38
C LYS A 172 -10.16 6.16 2.18
N VAL A 173 -9.47 5.93 1.06
CA VAL A 173 -10.04 5.20 -0.08
C VAL A 173 -10.51 3.82 0.37
N ARG A 174 -9.67 3.09 1.10
CA ARG A 174 -10.01 1.80 1.69
C ARG A 174 -11.25 1.86 2.57
N CYS A 175 -11.33 2.84 3.47
CA CYS A 175 -12.51 3.02 4.31
C CYS A 175 -13.78 3.28 3.48
N ASN A 176 -13.69 4.05 2.39
CA ASN A 176 -14.84 4.28 1.52
C ASN A 176 -15.27 3.01 0.77
N LEU A 177 -14.32 2.17 0.35
CA LEU A 177 -14.63 0.90 -0.33
C LEU A 177 -15.30 -0.11 0.61
N PHE A 178 -14.76 -0.30 1.83
CA PHE A 178 -15.24 -1.37 2.72
C PHE A 178 -16.46 -1.00 3.56
N HIS A 179 -16.72 0.28 3.82
CA HIS A 179 -17.93 0.70 4.54
C HIS A 179 -19.15 0.89 3.62
N GLY A 180 -19.10 0.35 2.39
CA GLY A 180 -20.28 0.12 1.57
C GLY A 180 -20.88 1.34 0.88
N SER A 181 -20.18 2.48 0.82
CA SER A 181 -20.67 3.65 0.08
C SER A 181 -20.59 3.48 -1.44
N LYS A 182 -19.80 2.51 -1.92
CA LYS A 182 -19.68 2.17 -3.35
C LYS A 182 -20.36 0.84 -3.67
N THR A 183 -21.30 0.86 -4.61
CA THR A 183 -21.90 -0.36 -5.18
C THR A 183 -20.93 -1.06 -6.15
N ARG A 184 -21.18 -2.34 -6.48
CA ARG A 184 -20.42 -3.08 -7.51
C ARG A 184 -20.26 -2.29 -8.81
N ILE A 185 -21.32 -1.60 -9.26
CA ILE A 185 -21.30 -0.78 -10.47
C ILE A 185 -20.25 0.34 -10.40
N HIS A 186 -20.12 0.99 -9.24
CA HIS A 186 -19.09 2.02 -9.03
C HIS A 186 -17.66 1.46 -9.00
N LEU A 187 -17.50 0.16 -8.71
CA LEU A 187 -16.21 -0.53 -8.75
C LEU A 187 -15.88 -1.10 -10.14
N MET A 188 -16.86 -1.16 -11.03
CA MET A 188 -16.66 -1.52 -12.44
C MET A 188 -16.29 -0.32 -13.31
N ASP A 189 -16.39 0.91 -12.82
CA ASP A 189 -15.90 2.11 -13.53
C ASP A 189 -14.41 1.98 -13.84
N GLU A 190 -14.05 2.04 -15.12
CA GLU A 190 -12.69 1.79 -15.60
C GLU A 190 -11.68 2.74 -14.95
N ASN A 191 -11.98 4.04 -14.88
CA ASN A 191 -11.10 5.03 -14.26
C ASN A 191 -10.89 4.72 -12.76
N GLN A 192 -11.94 4.28 -12.05
CA GLN A 192 -11.82 3.85 -10.67
C GLN A 192 -10.95 2.60 -10.54
N GLN A 193 -11.06 1.65 -11.44
CA GLN A 193 -10.22 0.45 -11.45
C GLN A 193 -8.75 0.80 -11.65
N GLN A 194 -8.44 1.66 -12.62
CA GLN A 194 -7.07 2.14 -12.87
C GLN A 194 -6.48 2.83 -11.64
N ARG A 195 -7.24 3.71 -10.97
CA ARG A 195 -6.80 4.34 -9.70
C ARG A 195 -6.55 3.32 -8.59
N LEU A 196 -7.36 2.27 -8.49
CA LEU A 196 -7.16 1.21 -7.49
C LEU A 196 -5.88 0.42 -7.76
N LEU A 197 -5.52 0.19 -9.02
CA LEU A 197 -4.24 -0.42 -9.41
C LEU A 197 -3.05 0.47 -9.02
N ILE A 198 -3.15 1.80 -9.22
CA ILE A 198 -2.13 2.75 -8.76
C ILE A 198 -1.96 2.69 -7.24
N TYR A 199 -3.07 2.68 -6.49
CA TYR A 199 -3.01 2.57 -5.04
C TYR A 199 -2.44 1.23 -4.58
N ALA A 200 -2.77 0.14 -5.28
CA ALA A 200 -2.18 -1.18 -5.02
C ALA A 200 -0.66 -1.15 -5.24
N ALA A 201 -0.19 -0.58 -6.36
CA ALA A 201 1.23 -0.45 -6.66
C ALA A 201 1.98 0.34 -5.58
N LEU A 202 1.40 1.43 -5.08
CA LEU A 202 1.96 2.21 -3.97
C LEU A 202 2.07 1.38 -2.69
N ILE A 203 1.00 0.69 -2.30
CA ILE A 203 0.99 -0.16 -1.10
C ILE A 203 2.02 -1.30 -1.21
N ILE A 204 2.04 -2.00 -2.35
CA ILE A 204 2.96 -3.10 -2.60
C ILE A 204 4.40 -2.59 -2.54
N SER A 205 4.69 -1.42 -3.11
CA SER A 205 6.00 -0.79 -3.02
C SER A 205 6.39 -0.46 -1.58
N GLY A 206 5.45 0.04 -0.78
CA GLY A 206 5.66 0.27 0.65
C GLY A 206 5.98 -0.99 1.44
N ASN A 207 5.31 -2.10 1.11
CA ASN A 207 5.56 -3.40 1.72
C ASN A 207 6.94 -3.95 1.34
N GLU A 208 7.35 -3.83 0.06
CA GLU A 208 8.67 -4.28 -0.38
C GLU A 208 9.80 -3.61 0.41
N MET A 209 9.69 -2.33 0.76
CA MET A 209 10.73 -1.64 1.55
C MET A 209 11.07 -2.36 2.86
N LEU A 210 10.07 -2.94 3.55
CA LEU A 210 10.33 -3.73 4.76
C LEU A 210 11.18 -4.96 4.46
N PHE A 211 10.89 -5.64 3.36
CA PHE A 211 11.60 -6.84 2.98
C PHE A 211 13.01 -6.54 2.46
N GLU A 212 13.20 -5.43 1.75
CA GLU A 212 14.51 -4.93 1.36
C GLU A 212 15.38 -4.67 2.61
N PHE A 213 14.86 -3.92 3.58
CA PHE A 213 15.57 -3.71 4.86
C PHE A 213 15.86 -5.03 5.59
N ALA A 214 14.89 -5.94 5.66
CA ALA A 214 15.07 -7.23 6.31
C ALA A 214 16.19 -8.04 5.64
N GLU A 215 16.31 -7.99 4.31
CA GLU A 215 17.40 -8.65 3.57
C GLU A 215 18.77 -8.03 3.87
N GLU A 216 18.87 -6.70 3.95
CA GLU A 216 20.12 -6.01 4.30
C GLU A 216 20.69 -6.46 5.65
N ILE A 217 19.81 -6.79 6.61
CA ILE A 217 20.21 -7.28 7.93
C ILE A 217 20.29 -8.82 8.03
N GLY A 218 20.23 -9.54 6.90
CA GLY A 218 20.53 -10.96 6.81
C GLY A 218 19.33 -11.92 6.90
N TRP A 219 18.10 -11.43 6.83
CA TRP A 219 16.97 -12.28 6.41
C TRP A 219 17.09 -12.56 4.90
N LYS A 220 16.42 -13.59 4.38
CA LYS A 220 16.48 -13.93 2.94
C LYS A 220 15.07 -14.12 2.42
N LYS A 221 14.73 -13.44 1.30
CA LYS A 221 13.48 -13.69 0.59
C LYS A 221 13.43 -15.16 0.20
N VAL A 222 12.40 -15.86 0.70
CA VAL A 222 12.16 -17.24 0.30
C VAL A 222 11.74 -17.21 -1.17
N ARG A 223 12.55 -17.80 -2.04
CA ARG A 223 12.16 -17.99 -3.44
C ARG A 223 10.96 -18.93 -3.46
N LEU A 224 9.77 -18.37 -3.61
CA LEU A 224 8.59 -19.14 -3.93
C LEU A 224 8.87 -19.79 -5.29
N LEU A 225 9.01 -21.13 -5.27
CA LEU A 225 9.25 -21.92 -6.47
C LEU A 225 8.28 -21.48 -7.57
N LYS A 226 8.84 -21.21 -8.75
CA LYS A 226 8.09 -20.80 -9.95
C LYS A 226 7.09 -21.88 -10.32
#